data_AF-A0A7J4TKG0-F1
#
_entry.id   AF-A0A7J4TKG0-F1
#
_cell.length_a   1.000
_cell.length_b   1.000
_cell.length_c   1.000
_cell.angle_alpha   90.00
_cell.angle_beta   90.00
_cell.angle_gamma   90.00
#
_symmetry.space_group_name_H-M   'P 1'
#
loop_
_entity.id
_entity.type
_entity.pdbx_description
1 polymer ?
#
loop_
_entity_poly.entity_id
_entity_poly.type
_entity_poly.pdbx_seq_one_letter_code
_entity_poly.pdbx_strand_id
1 'polypeptide(L)'
;MLSKNISIFIPSSFLRETKDLKLKTYKVGLIGRSAALFRATKIVIYSDTEDPEDSKGVKFISDILTYMNTPQYLRKKVFPITRELRNVGILPPLRTPHHPTGELQQGDFRQGLTLKRTRKGTIVDIGADRDALCKEKLSVNRVLSFKVDKLGKEIIISPDEPEFYWGYDVLSTYKNLDDSIDMLKPQPDLVVGTSRYAEPITSVLNEVREGLRGSKHVAILFGGPYSGLHELMGNPGDVLDLEVNTIPNQGTKTVRTEEAVLATLSVFNLLMD
;
A
#
# COMPACT_ATOMS: atom_id res chain seq x y z
N MET A 1 -5.09 12.21 16.36
CA MET A 1 -4.06 11.16 16.43
C MET A 1 -3.04 11.46 15.35
N LEU A 2 -1.75 11.56 15.69
CA LEU A 2 -0.70 11.65 14.68
C LEU A 2 -0.85 10.47 13.70
N SER A 3 -0.81 10.74 12.40
CA SER A 3 -0.92 9.71 11.36
C SER A 3 0.27 8.76 11.51
N LYS A 4 0.01 7.53 11.95
CA LYS A 4 1.04 6.49 12.02
C LYS A 4 1.35 6.00 10.62
N ASN A 5 2.63 5.95 10.25
CA ASN A 5 3.06 5.38 8.98
C ASN A 5 3.20 3.86 9.17
N ILE A 6 2.43 3.08 8.44
CA ILE A 6 2.47 1.63 8.47
C ILE A 6 2.88 1.14 7.08
N SER A 7 4.10 0.65 6.98
CA SER A 7 4.63 -0.05 5.81
C SER A 7 4.43 -1.55 5.99
N ILE A 8 3.74 -2.21 5.06
CA ILE A 8 3.72 -3.68 5.00
C ILE A 8 4.67 -4.17 3.90
N PHE A 9 5.45 -5.19 4.19
CA PHE A 9 6.37 -5.81 3.24
C PHE A 9 5.84 -7.18 2.85
N ILE A 10 5.64 -7.39 1.55
CA ILE A 10 5.12 -8.64 1.00
C ILE A 10 6.09 -9.20 -0.04
N PRO A 11 6.31 -10.53 -0.07
CA PRO A 11 7.15 -11.16 -1.06
C PRO A 11 6.42 -11.24 -2.39
N SER A 12 7.11 -11.06 -3.50
CA SER A 12 6.55 -11.29 -4.83
C SER A 12 6.14 -12.75 -5.09
N SER A 13 6.79 -13.73 -4.44
CA SER A 13 6.49 -15.15 -4.63
C SER A 13 5.15 -15.62 -4.06
N PHE A 14 4.40 -14.79 -3.31
CA PHE A 14 3.13 -15.24 -2.69
C PHE A 14 2.07 -15.71 -3.72
N LEU A 15 2.23 -15.35 -4.99
CA LEU A 15 1.39 -15.78 -6.10
C LEU A 15 1.90 -17.02 -6.85
N ARG A 16 3.06 -17.58 -6.48
CA ARG A 16 3.78 -18.63 -7.24
C ARG A 16 2.94 -19.88 -7.48
N GLU A 17 2.16 -20.30 -6.48
CA GLU A 17 1.27 -21.48 -6.60
C GLU A 17 0.03 -21.23 -7.47
N THR A 18 -0.33 -19.96 -7.69
CA THR A 18 -1.59 -19.60 -8.36
C THR A 18 -1.34 -19.43 -9.85
N LYS A 19 -1.85 -20.34 -10.70
CA LYS A 19 -1.64 -20.22 -12.16
C LYS A 19 -2.64 -19.30 -12.85
N ASP A 20 -3.89 -19.33 -12.40
CA ASP A 20 -4.97 -18.55 -13.01
C ASP A 20 -4.81 -17.05 -12.74
N LEU A 21 -4.83 -16.25 -13.80
CA LEU A 21 -4.63 -14.79 -13.70
C LEU A 21 -5.76 -14.10 -12.93
N LYS A 22 -6.99 -14.59 -13.03
CA LYS A 22 -8.13 -13.99 -12.33
C LYS A 22 -7.99 -14.23 -10.81
N LEU A 23 -7.59 -15.44 -10.40
CA LEU A 23 -7.27 -15.74 -9.00
C LEU A 23 -6.06 -14.93 -8.51
N LYS A 24 -5.00 -14.76 -9.31
CA LYS A 24 -3.87 -13.89 -8.96
C LYS A 24 -4.33 -12.45 -8.69
N THR A 25 -5.11 -11.88 -9.61
CA THR A 25 -5.68 -10.53 -9.45
C THR A 25 -6.50 -10.42 -8.16
N TYR A 26 -7.35 -11.41 -7.87
CA TYR A 26 -8.17 -11.41 -6.66
C TYR A 26 -7.33 -11.44 -5.39
N LYS A 27 -6.32 -12.31 -5.32
CA LYS A 27 -5.42 -12.42 -4.17
C LYS A 27 -4.66 -11.13 -3.86
N VAL A 28 -4.13 -10.46 -4.90
CA VAL A 28 -3.52 -9.13 -4.72
C VAL A 28 -4.55 -8.11 -4.21
N GLY A 29 -5.79 -8.19 -4.73
CA GLY A 29 -6.90 -7.36 -4.25
C GLY A 29 -7.23 -7.56 -2.76
N LEU A 30 -7.05 -8.76 -2.21
CA LEU A 30 -7.23 -9.02 -0.77
C LEU A 30 -6.18 -8.29 0.08
N ILE A 31 -4.93 -8.24 -0.37
CA ILE A 31 -3.88 -7.45 0.29
C ILE A 31 -4.21 -5.96 0.22
N GLY A 32 -4.54 -5.45 -0.98
CA GLY A 32 -4.91 -4.04 -1.16
C GLY A 32 -6.10 -3.62 -0.28
N ARG A 33 -7.12 -4.49 -0.15
CA ARG A 33 -8.22 -4.26 0.80
C ARG A 33 -7.75 -4.20 2.24
N SER A 34 -6.94 -5.17 2.65
CA SER A 34 -6.50 -5.30 4.04
C SER A 34 -5.65 -4.09 4.45
N ALA A 35 -4.74 -3.66 3.56
CA ALA A 35 -3.97 -2.44 3.71
C ALA A 35 -4.88 -1.21 3.90
N ALA A 36 -5.88 -1.03 3.04
CA ALA A 36 -6.81 0.08 3.16
C ALA A 36 -7.69 0.03 4.42
N LEU A 37 -8.16 -1.17 4.80
CA LEU A 37 -9.02 -1.39 5.95
C LEU A 37 -8.34 -0.95 7.26
N PHE A 38 -7.04 -1.26 7.38
CA PHE A 38 -6.24 -0.93 8.56
C PHE A 38 -5.31 0.27 8.35
N ARG A 39 -5.61 1.08 7.33
CA ARG A 39 -4.94 2.37 7.07
C ARG A 39 -3.42 2.25 6.90
N ALA A 40 -2.94 1.15 6.33
CA ALA A 40 -1.56 1.04 5.91
C ALA A 40 -1.26 2.11 4.85
N THR A 41 -0.12 2.78 5.00
CA THR A 41 0.29 3.93 4.19
C THR A 41 1.23 3.52 3.07
N LYS A 42 1.89 2.35 3.18
CA LYS A 42 2.79 1.86 2.14
C LYS A 42 2.75 0.34 2.04
N ILE A 43 2.79 -0.16 0.82
CA ILE A 43 2.98 -1.58 0.50
C ILE A 43 4.29 -1.72 -0.25
N VAL A 44 5.26 -2.38 0.37
CA VAL A 44 6.57 -2.66 -0.21
C VAL A 44 6.56 -4.08 -0.76
N ILE A 45 6.93 -4.24 -2.02
CA ILE A 45 7.01 -5.52 -2.70
C ILE A 45 8.49 -5.82 -2.91
N TYR A 46 8.97 -6.86 -2.23
CA TYR A 46 10.35 -7.30 -2.30
C TYR A 46 10.46 -8.64 -3.04
N SER A 47 11.63 -8.89 -3.62
CA SER A 47 11.98 -10.12 -4.31
C SER A 47 12.55 -11.12 -3.31
N ASP A 48 11.96 -12.32 -3.25
CA ASP A 48 12.32 -13.38 -2.30
C ASP A 48 12.80 -14.66 -2.98
N THR A 49 13.16 -14.56 -4.27
CA THR A 49 13.61 -15.66 -5.11
C THR A 49 14.57 -15.14 -6.17
N GLU A 50 15.49 -16.00 -6.60
CA GLU A 50 16.43 -15.71 -7.70
C GLU A 50 15.83 -15.97 -9.09
N ASP A 51 14.56 -16.38 -9.15
CA ASP A 51 13.84 -16.64 -10.40
C ASP A 51 13.81 -15.36 -11.27
N PRO A 52 14.35 -15.39 -12.51
CA PRO A 52 14.30 -14.24 -13.42
C PRO A 52 12.89 -13.71 -13.71
N GLU A 53 11.87 -14.56 -13.58
CA GLU A 53 10.46 -14.19 -13.78
C GLU A 53 9.87 -13.44 -12.56
N ASP A 54 10.58 -13.38 -11.44
CA ASP A 54 10.14 -12.71 -10.21
C ASP A 54 9.86 -11.23 -10.42
N SER A 55 10.69 -10.56 -11.23
CA SER A 55 10.49 -9.16 -11.62
C SER A 55 9.11 -8.93 -12.28
N LYS A 56 8.58 -9.91 -13.03
CA LYS A 56 7.23 -9.82 -13.59
C LYS A 56 6.16 -9.98 -12.50
N GLY A 57 6.42 -10.81 -11.49
CA GLY A 57 5.60 -10.93 -10.29
C GLY A 57 5.51 -9.61 -9.52
N VAL A 58 6.66 -9.03 -9.18
CA VAL A 58 6.77 -7.71 -8.52
C VAL A 58 5.95 -6.66 -9.29
N LYS A 59 6.18 -6.56 -10.60
CA LYS A 59 5.46 -5.61 -11.46
C LYS A 59 3.95 -5.86 -11.47
N PHE A 60 3.53 -7.12 -11.61
CA PHE A 60 2.10 -7.47 -11.65
C PHE A 60 1.39 -7.08 -10.35
N ILE A 61 1.99 -7.41 -9.20
CA ILE A 61 1.44 -7.05 -7.88
C ILE A 61 1.34 -5.53 -7.76
N SER A 62 2.40 -4.82 -8.17
CA SER A 62 2.46 -3.37 -8.14
C SER A 62 1.38 -2.70 -8.98
N ASP A 63 1.22 -3.15 -10.23
CA ASP A 63 0.22 -2.62 -11.16
C ASP A 63 -1.19 -2.79 -10.59
N ILE A 64 -1.52 -3.97 -10.02
CA ILE A 64 -2.84 -4.25 -9.45
C ILE A 64 -3.10 -3.40 -8.20
N LEU A 65 -2.15 -3.31 -7.27
CA LEU A 65 -2.29 -2.51 -6.06
C LEU A 65 -2.43 -1.01 -6.39
N THR A 66 -1.63 -0.52 -7.33
CA THR A 66 -1.68 0.88 -7.80
C THR A 66 -3.00 1.17 -8.52
N TYR A 67 -3.46 0.26 -9.38
CA TYR A 67 -4.77 0.38 -10.05
C TYR A 67 -5.91 0.47 -9.02
N MET A 68 -5.86 -0.41 -8.01
CA MET A 68 -6.87 -0.47 -6.96
C MET A 68 -6.90 0.82 -6.13
N ASN A 69 -5.73 1.35 -5.75
CA ASN A 69 -5.61 2.59 -4.98
C ASN A 69 -5.93 3.85 -5.81
N THR A 70 -5.73 3.83 -7.13
CA THR A 70 -6.05 4.98 -7.99
C THR A 70 -7.56 5.21 -8.07
N PRO A 71 -8.05 6.46 -7.87
CA PRO A 71 -9.48 6.77 -7.94
C PRO A 71 -10.09 6.41 -9.28
N GLN A 72 -11.35 5.98 -9.24
CA GLN A 72 -12.06 5.42 -10.39
C GLN A 72 -12.10 6.36 -11.61
N TYR A 73 -12.16 7.67 -11.39
CA TYR A 73 -12.22 8.67 -12.46
C TYR A 73 -10.87 8.87 -13.18
N LEU A 74 -9.74 8.46 -12.58
CA LEU A 74 -8.41 8.57 -13.20
C LEU A 74 -7.97 7.29 -13.91
N ARG A 75 -8.50 6.13 -13.53
CA ARG A 75 -7.98 4.82 -13.97
C ARG A 75 -7.84 4.68 -15.48
N LYS A 76 -8.83 5.13 -16.25
CA LYS A 76 -8.80 5.05 -17.73
C LYS A 76 -7.72 5.92 -18.38
N LYS A 77 -7.28 6.99 -17.70
CA LYS A 77 -6.25 7.91 -18.18
C LYS A 77 -4.86 7.50 -17.72
N VAL A 78 -4.75 6.93 -16.52
CA VAL A 78 -3.48 6.54 -15.90
C VAL A 78 -3.01 5.17 -16.39
N PHE A 79 -3.93 4.22 -16.57
CA PHE A 79 -3.57 2.84 -16.91
C PHE A 79 -3.89 2.50 -18.37
N PRO A 80 -2.91 2.06 -19.16
CA PRO A 80 -3.17 1.51 -20.48
C PRO A 80 -3.91 0.17 -20.37
N ILE A 81 -4.58 -0.22 -21.46
CA ILE A 81 -5.19 -1.54 -21.57
C ILE A 81 -4.08 -2.58 -21.75
N THR A 82 -3.89 -3.43 -20.75
CA THR A 82 -2.89 -4.51 -20.77
C THR A 82 -3.55 -5.86 -20.49
N ARG A 83 -2.86 -6.94 -20.88
CA ARG A 83 -3.34 -8.31 -20.59
C ARG A 83 -3.38 -8.58 -19.09
N GLU A 84 -2.42 -8.04 -18.36
CA GLU A 84 -2.20 -8.19 -16.93
C GLU A 84 -3.37 -7.58 -16.13
N LEU A 85 -3.90 -6.45 -16.59
CA LEU A 85 -5.01 -5.74 -15.96
C LEU A 85 -6.40 -6.15 -16.49
N ARG A 86 -6.51 -7.14 -17.38
CA ARG A 86 -7.81 -7.52 -17.98
C ARG A 86 -8.88 -7.97 -16.98
N ASN A 87 -8.44 -8.47 -15.81
CA ASN A 87 -9.30 -9.00 -14.77
C ASN A 87 -9.57 -8.01 -13.63
N VAL A 88 -9.13 -6.75 -13.71
CA VAL A 88 -9.32 -5.76 -12.62
C VAL A 88 -10.78 -5.50 -12.24
N GLY A 89 -11.73 -5.85 -13.11
CA GLY A 89 -13.17 -5.74 -12.83
C GLY A 89 -13.67 -6.61 -11.68
N ILE A 90 -12.91 -7.62 -11.25
CA ILE A 90 -13.25 -8.46 -10.08
C ILE A 90 -12.60 -7.97 -8.78
N LEU A 91 -11.79 -6.91 -8.82
CA LEU A 91 -11.19 -6.37 -7.61
C LEU A 91 -12.28 -5.83 -6.69
N PRO A 92 -12.23 -6.16 -5.39
CA PRO A 92 -13.21 -5.66 -4.45
C PRO A 92 -13.04 -4.13 -4.24
N PRO A 93 -14.12 -3.36 -4.05
CA PRO A 93 -14.06 -1.91 -4.05
C PRO A 93 -13.45 -1.34 -2.76
N LEU A 94 -12.46 -0.46 -2.84
CA LEU A 94 -11.84 0.15 -1.66
C LEU A 94 -12.79 1.06 -0.86
N ARG A 95 -13.52 1.96 -1.53
CA ARG A 95 -14.40 2.97 -0.89
C ARG A 95 -13.71 3.78 0.22
N THR A 96 -12.44 4.11 0.01
CA THR A 96 -11.62 4.97 0.87
C THR A 96 -11.91 6.46 0.60
N PRO A 97 -11.53 7.38 1.49
CA PRO A 97 -11.81 8.82 1.32
C PRO A 97 -11.33 9.43 0.00
N HIS A 98 -10.22 8.95 -0.56
CA HIS A 98 -9.70 9.39 -1.86
C HIS A 98 -10.43 8.78 -3.07
N HIS A 99 -11.45 7.93 -2.87
CA HIS A 99 -12.36 7.40 -3.92
C HIS A 99 -13.76 8.01 -3.79
N PRO A 100 -13.90 9.34 -3.93
CA PRO A 100 -15.17 10.02 -3.73
C PRO A 100 -16.18 9.63 -4.81
N THR A 101 -17.45 9.49 -4.41
CA THR A 101 -18.58 9.22 -5.31
C THR A 101 -19.59 10.36 -5.38
N GLY A 102 -19.44 11.38 -4.53
CA GLY A 102 -20.32 12.54 -4.47
C GLY A 102 -19.87 13.70 -5.36
N GLU A 103 -20.73 14.71 -5.44
CA GLU A 103 -20.42 15.97 -6.12
C GLU A 103 -19.22 16.68 -5.47
N LEU A 104 -18.47 17.42 -6.29
CA LEU A 104 -17.31 18.17 -5.84
C LEU A 104 -17.75 19.39 -5.03
N GLN A 105 -17.19 19.58 -3.84
CA GLN A 105 -17.42 20.75 -3.00
C GLN A 105 -16.14 21.58 -2.82
N GLN A 106 -16.31 22.87 -2.52
CA GLN A 106 -15.18 23.69 -2.11
C GLN A 106 -14.66 23.21 -0.74
N GLY A 107 -13.34 23.07 -0.62
CA GLY A 107 -12.67 22.49 0.55
C GLY A 107 -12.41 20.99 0.43
N ASP A 108 -12.99 20.30 -0.57
CA ASP A 108 -12.72 18.88 -0.81
C ASP A 108 -11.25 18.63 -1.14
N PHE A 109 -10.76 17.47 -0.71
CA PHE A 109 -9.53 16.91 -1.23
C PHE A 109 -9.83 15.96 -2.40
N ARG A 110 -9.00 16.00 -3.43
CA ARG A 110 -9.07 15.13 -4.61
C ARG A 110 -7.66 14.75 -5.04
N GLN A 111 -7.46 13.49 -5.42
CA GLN A 111 -6.29 13.15 -6.23
C GLN A 111 -6.58 13.56 -7.68
N GLY A 112 -5.59 14.11 -8.38
CA GLY A 112 -5.74 14.57 -9.74
C GLY A 112 -4.54 14.27 -10.62
N LEU A 113 -4.81 14.01 -11.90
CA LEU A 113 -3.79 13.79 -12.92
C LEU A 113 -3.37 15.13 -13.53
N THR A 114 -2.10 15.49 -13.41
CA THR A 114 -1.54 16.67 -14.05
C THR A 114 -1.46 16.47 -15.56
N LEU A 115 -2.16 17.30 -16.35
CA LEU A 115 -2.31 17.11 -17.79
C LEU A 115 -1.28 17.92 -18.58
N LYS A 116 -1.23 19.24 -18.36
CA LYS A 116 -0.36 20.15 -19.12
C LYS A 116 0.00 21.41 -18.33
N ARG A 117 1.20 21.95 -18.60
CA ARG A 117 1.62 23.28 -18.10
C ARG A 117 1.12 24.37 -19.04
N THR A 118 0.72 25.50 -18.47
CA THR A 118 0.26 26.71 -19.15
C THR A 118 0.96 27.94 -18.58
N ARG A 119 0.68 29.12 -19.12
CA ARG A 119 1.18 30.38 -18.53
C ARG A 119 0.62 30.65 -17.13
N LYS A 120 -0.61 30.19 -16.83
CA LYS A 120 -1.30 30.42 -15.55
C LYS A 120 -0.95 29.40 -14.46
N GLY A 121 -0.29 28.29 -14.81
CA GLY A 121 -0.04 27.16 -13.91
C GLY A 121 -0.22 25.82 -14.62
N THR A 122 -0.70 24.80 -13.92
CA THR A 122 -0.89 23.44 -14.41
C THR A 122 -2.37 23.07 -14.45
N ILE A 123 -2.81 22.49 -15.57
CA ILE A 123 -4.17 21.94 -15.71
C ILE A 123 -4.19 20.52 -15.17
N VAL A 124 -5.19 20.20 -14.35
CA VAL A 124 -5.30 18.95 -13.59
C VAL A 124 -6.71 18.38 -13.73
N ASP A 125 -6.80 17.09 -14.06
CA ASP A 125 -8.06 16.35 -13.97
C ASP A 125 -8.24 15.82 -12.55
N ILE A 126 -9.25 16.33 -11.83
CA ILE A 126 -9.60 15.91 -10.46
C ILE A 126 -10.90 15.08 -10.40
N GLY A 127 -11.40 14.60 -11.55
CA GLY A 127 -12.64 13.84 -11.63
C GLY A 127 -13.91 14.67 -11.58
N ALA A 128 -13.81 15.97 -11.89
CA ALA A 128 -14.95 16.88 -12.03
C ALA A 128 -15.39 17.00 -13.50
N ASP A 129 -16.51 17.66 -13.75
CA ASP A 129 -17.03 17.90 -15.12
C ASP A 129 -16.07 18.72 -16.00
N ARG A 130 -15.14 19.45 -15.37
CA ARG A 130 -14.14 20.28 -16.05
C ARG A 130 -12.80 20.16 -15.32
N ASP A 131 -11.71 20.29 -16.08
CA ASP A 131 -10.37 20.32 -15.52
C ASP A 131 -10.18 21.52 -14.59
N ALA A 132 -9.37 21.34 -13.56
CA ALA A 132 -9.01 22.36 -12.59
C ALA A 132 -7.67 23.01 -12.91
N LEU A 133 -7.47 24.24 -12.44
CA LEU A 133 -6.22 24.98 -12.53
C LEU A 133 -5.51 24.99 -11.17
N CYS A 134 -4.33 24.37 -11.13
CA CYS A 134 -3.34 24.62 -10.09
C CYS A 134 -2.44 25.78 -10.54
N LYS A 135 -2.27 26.81 -9.71
CA LYS A 135 -1.44 27.98 -10.07
C LYS A 135 0.07 27.65 -10.14
N GLU A 136 0.49 26.56 -9.52
CA GLU A 136 1.87 26.10 -9.53
C GLU A 136 2.23 25.40 -10.85
N LYS A 137 3.53 25.40 -11.18
CA LYS A 137 4.08 24.73 -12.37
C LYS A 137 4.59 23.33 -12.02
N LEU A 138 3.68 22.37 -11.97
CA LEU A 138 3.94 20.99 -11.57
C LEU A 138 4.35 20.11 -12.75
N SER A 139 5.08 19.02 -12.49
CA SER A 139 5.36 17.99 -13.49
C SER A 139 4.06 17.39 -14.03
N VAL A 140 4.02 17.18 -15.34
CA VAL A 140 2.86 16.60 -16.05
C VAL A 140 2.90 15.08 -15.98
N ASN A 141 1.75 14.45 -16.22
CA ASN A 141 1.54 13.00 -16.17
C ASN A 141 1.86 12.39 -14.79
N ARG A 142 1.45 13.08 -13.73
CA ARG A 142 1.58 12.64 -12.33
C ARG A 142 0.23 12.71 -11.65
N VAL A 143 -0.10 11.69 -10.86
CA VAL A 143 -1.23 11.76 -9.91
C VAL A 143 -0.71 12.39 -8.62
N LEU A 144 -1.34 13.48 -8.20
CA LEU A 144 -1.00 14.23 -6.99
C LEU A 144 -2.27 14.56 -6.21
N SER A 145 -2.14 14.90 -4.94
CA SER A 145 -3.24 15.31 -4.08
C SER A 145 -3.43 16.83 -4.12
N PHE A 146 -4.69 17.26 -4.13
CA PHE A 146 -5.05 18.67 -4.20
C PHE A 146 -6.25 18.97 -3.30
N LYS A 147 -6.31 20.21 -2.81
CA LYS A 147 -7.47 20.80 -2.16
C LYS A 147 -8.20 21.75 -3.10
N VAL A 148 -9.53 21.72 -3.08
CA VAL A 148 -10.38 22.61 -3.88
C VAL A 148 -10.53 23.97 -3.18
N ASP A 149 -9.79 24.97 -3.64
CA ASP A 149 -9.84 26.32 -3.08
C ASP A 149 -11.10 27.08 -3.50
N LYS A 150 -11.52 26.89 -4.76
CA LYS A 150 -12.64 27.62 -5.34
C LYS A 150 -13.37 26.79 -6.39
N LEU A 151 -14.70 26.75 -6.26
CA LEU A 151 -15.61 26.17 -7.24
C LEU A 151 -16.43 27.26 -7.92
N GLY A 152 -16.43 27.33 -9.25
CA GLY A 152 -17.16 28.36 -9.99
C GLY A 152 -16.91 28.31 -11.49
N LYS A 153 -16.75 29.47 -12.14
CA LYS A 153 -16.42 29.52 -13.59
C LYS A 153 -15.13 28.77 -13.91
N GLU A 154 -14.14 28.85 -13.03
CA GLU A 154 -12.88 28.09 -13.08
C GLU A 154 -12.75 27.36 -11.74
N ILE A 155 -12.32 26.10 -11.76
CA ILE A 155 -12.02 25.34 -10.55
C ILE A 155 -10.55 25.60 -10.20
N ILE A 156 -10.30 26.16 -9.01
CA ILE A 156 -8.95 26.45 -8.53
C ILE A 156 -8.58 25.47 -7.43
N ILE A 157 -7.38 24.93 -7.52
CA ILE A 157 -6.84 23.96 -6.57
C ILE A 157 -5.42 24.32 -6.16
N SER A 158 -5.01 23.86 -4.98
CA SER A 158 -3.63 23.88 -4.48
C SER A 158 -3.15 22.47 -4.17
N PRO A 159 -1.86 22.13 -4.36
CA PRO A 159 -1.31 20.87 -3.88
C PRO A 159 -1.45 20.79 -2.36
N ASP A 160 -2.10 19.73 -1.87
CA ASP A 160 -2.33 19.53 -0.44
C ASP A 160 -2.75 18.08 -0.17
N GLU A 161 -2.50 17.60 1.04
CA GLU A 161 -2.90 16.26 1.50
C GLU A 161 -3.66 16.34 2.83
N PRO A 162 -4.75 15.57 2.98
CA PRO A 162 -5.53 15.60 4.20
C PRO A 162 -4.83 14.87 5.36
N GLU A 163 -5.18 15.24 6.59
CA GLU A 163 -4.69 14.56 7.81
C GLU A 163 -5.38 13.22 8.12
N PHE A 164 -6.30 12.78 7.26
CA PHE A 164 -6.99 11.49 7.37
C PHE A 164 -6.48 10.50 6.32
N TYR A 165 -6.90 9.23 6.42
CA TYR A 165 -6.40 8.18 5.54
C TYR A 165 -6.62 8.49 4.05
N TRP A 166 -5.51 8.55 3.29
CA TRP A 166 -5.49 8.96 1.89
C TRP A 166 -4.99 7.89 0.93
N GLY A 167 -5.10 6.62 1.35
CA GLY A 167 -4.64 5.46 0.58
C GLY A 167 -3.23 5.04 0.93
N TYR A 168 -2.64 4.21 0.06
CA TYR A 168 -1.29 3.70 0.23
C TYR A 168 -0.41 3.95 -0.99
N ASP A 169 0.88 4.16 -0.74
CA ASP A 169 1.90 4.10 -1.78
C ASP A 169 2.31 2.65 -2.04
N VAL A 170 2.65 2.35 -3.29
CA VAL A 170 3.19 1.05 -3.68
C VAL A 170 4.65 1.23 -4.07
N LEU A 171 5.55 0.51 -3.38
CA LEU A 171 6.98 0.53 -3.63
C LEU A 171 7.42 -0.82 -4.17
N SER A 172 7.79 -0.88 -5.45
CA SER A 172 8.43 -2.04 -6.08
C SER A 172 9.93 -1.89 -5.99
N THR A 173 10.59 -2.67 -5.14
CA THR A 173 12.04 -2.52 -4.93
C THR A 173 12.83 -3.31 -5.95
N TYR A 174 12.31 -4.47 -6.39
CA TYR A 174 13.06 -5.46 -7.19
C TYR A 174 14.36 -5.91 -6.51
N LYS A 175 14.39 -5.85 -5.17
CA LYS A 175 15.52 -6.21 -4.33
C LYS A 175 15.08 -7.19 -3.24
N ASN A 176 16.05 -7.82 -2.57
CA ASN A 176 15.81 -8.65 -1.40
C ASN A 176 15.17 -7.84 -0.24
N LEU A 177 14.79 -8.53 0.83
CA LEU A 177 14.10 -7.94 1.97
C LEU A 177 14.94 -6.85 2.66
N ASP A 178 16.21 -7.14 2.95
CA ASP A 178 17.12 -6.22 3.67
C ASP A 178 17.30 -4.90 2.89
N ASP A 179 17.65 -5.00 1.61
CA ASP A 179 17.79 -3.85 0.72
C ASP A 179 16.47 -3.07 0.56
N SER A 180 15.33 -3.77 0.62
CA SER A 180 14.00 -3.16 0.50
C SER A 180 13.65 -2.31 1.72
N ILE A 181 14.08 -2.75 2.92
CA ILE A 181 13.93 -1.98 4.16
C ILE A 181 14.79 -0.72 4.05
N ASP A 182 16.03 -0.84 3.59
CA ASP A 182 16.96 0.28 3.42
C ASP A 182 16.51 1.35 2.42
N MET A 183 15.64 0.99 1.48
CA MET A 183 15.04 1.92 0.54
C MET A 183 13.97 2.82 1.17
N LEU A 184 13.45 2.51 2.36
CA LEU A 184 12.48 3.37 3.02
C LEU A 184 13.11 4.67 3.51
N LYS A 185 12.41 5.77 3.25
CA LYS A 185 12.75 7.12 3.72
C LYS A 185 11.45 7.81 4.16
N PRO A 186 11.33 8.26 5.43
CA PRO A 186 12.24 7.97 6.54
C PRO A 186 12.37 6.46 6.82
N GLN A 187 13.41 6.08 7.56
CA GLN A 187 13.54 4.70 8.05
C GLN A 187 12.45 4.40 9.10
N PRO A 188 11.99 3.15 9.20
CA PRO A 188 11.05 2.76 10.25
C PRO A 188 11.70 2.90 11.64
N ASP A 189 10.90 3.33 12.62
CA ASP A 189 11.28 3.35 14.03
C ASP A 189 11.06 1.99 14.70
N LEU A 190 10.33 1.09 14.04
CA LEU A 190 10.06 -0.26 14.48
C LEU A 190 9.88 -1.20 13.29
N VAL A 191 10.67 -2.26 13.25
CA VAL A 191 10.60 -3.34 12.28
C VAL A 191 10.10 -4.61 12.98
N VAL A 192 8.90 -5.05 12.61
CA VAL A 192 8.24 -6.23 13.19
C VAL A 192 8.20 -7.36 12.17
N GLY A 193 8.89 -8.45 12.45
CA GLY A 193 8.81 -9.70 11.71
C GLY A 193 7.60 -10.53 12.14
N THR A 194 6.91 -11.13 11.18
CA THR A 194 5.86 -12.12 11.45
C THR A 194 6.34 -13.53 11.14
N SER A 195 6.21 -14.44 12.10
CA SER A 195 6.68 -15.81 11.96
C SER A 195 5.90 -16.75 12.86
N ARG A 196 5.62 -17.96 12.35
CA ARG A 196 4.94 -19.00 13.15
C ARG A 196 5.82 -19.56 14.26
N TYR A 197 7.14 -19.39 14.14
CA TYR A 197 8.13 -19.90 15.09
C TYR A 197 8.52 -18.89 16.16
N ALA A 198 8.09 -17.64 16.01
CA ALA A 198 8.30 -16.60 17.00
C ALA A 198 7.37 -16.76 18.20
N GLU A 199 7.65 -16.02 19.27
CA GLU A 199 6.82 -15.99 20.47
C GLU A 199 5.37 -15.61 20.12
N PRO A 200 4.36 -16.31 20.68
CA PRO A 200 2.97 -15.93 20.53
C PRO A 200 2.72 -14.49 20.97
N ILE A 201 1.93 -13.73 20.21
CA ILE A 201 1.52 -12.36 20.55
C ILE A 201 0.90 -12.26 21.95
N THR A 202 0.26 -13.33 22.42
CA THR A 202 -0.32 -13.40 23.77
C THR A 202 0.73 -13.38 24.89
N SER A 203 1.95 -13.83 24.62
CA SER A 203 3.07 -13.83 25.57
C SER A 203 3.82 -12.49 25.58
N VAL A 204 3.94 -11.84 24.41
CA VAL A 204 4.69 -10.58 24.21
C VAL A 204 3.79 -9.36 23.99
N LEU A 205 2.54 -9.44 24.47
CA LEU A 205 1.49 -8.45 24.17
C LEU A 205 1.89 -7.03 24.58
N ASN A 206 2.46 -6.87 25.77
CA ASN A 206 2.84 -5.56 26.30
C ASN A 206 3.99 -4.94 25.51
N GLU A 207 5.02 -5.72 25.22
CA GLU A 207 6.17 -5.29 24.43
C GLU A 207 5.76 -4.84 23.02
N VAL A 208 4.93 -5.64 22.33
CA VAL A 208 4.41 -5.27 21.01
C VAL A 208 3.54 -4.01 21.09
N ARG A 209 2.68 -3.89 22.10
CA ARG A 209 1.83 -2.71 22.29
C ARG A 209 2.66 -1.45 22.55
N GLU A 210 3.68 -1.54 23.38
CA GLU A 210 4.57 -0.42 23.70
C GLU A 210 5.39 0.00 22.49
N GLY A 211 6.01 -0.95 21.79
CA GLY A 211 6.73 -0.69 20.54
C GLY A 211 5.82 -0.04 19.50
N LEU A 212 4.62 -0.59 19.30
CA LEU A 212 3.64 0.01 18.39
C LEU A 212 3.29 1.45 18.83
N ARG A 213 2.93 1.71 20.07
CA ARG A 213 2.52 3.06 20.49
C ARG A 213 3.67 4.09 20.50
N GLY A 214 4.90 3.63 20.72
CA GLY A 214 6.10 4.47 20.74
C GLY A 214 6.58 4.91 19.35
N SER A 215 6.25 4.15 18.30
CA SER A 215 6.79 4.37 16.95
C SER A 215 5.86 5.18 16.05
N LYS A 216 6.43 6.08 15.25
CA LYS A 216 5.69 6.86 14.25
C LYS A 216 5.65 6.13 12.92
N HIS A 217 6.69 5.38 12.59
CA HIS A 217 6.80 4.56 11.40
C HIS A 217 7.07 3.10 11.76
N VAL A 218 6.12 2.23 11.46
CA VAL A 218 6.21 0.78 11.67
C VAL A 218 6.33 0.07 10.34
N ALA A 219 7.34 -0.79 10.20
CA ALA A 219 7.47 -1.77 9.14
C ALA A 219 7.01 -3.15 9.64
N ILE A 220 6.09 -3.79 8.92
CA ILE A 220 5.59 -5.14 9.25
C ILE A 220 5.99 -6.08 8.11
N LEU A 221 6.80 -7.08 8.42
CA LEU A 221 7.37 -7.98 7.43
C LEU A 221 6.59 -9.29 7.37
N PHE A 222 6.18 -9.68 6.17
CA PHE A 222 5.50 -10.95 5.91
C PHE A 222 6.38 -11.83 5.03
N GLY A 223 6.53 -13.10 5.41
CA GLY A 223 7.23 -14.11 4.62
C GLY A 223 6.37 -14.72 3.50
N GLY A 224 7.02 -15.54 2.68
CA GLY A 224 6.39 -16.28 1.59
C GLY A 224 5.78 -17.60 2.06
N PRO A 225 5.03 -18.30 1.18
CA PRO A 225 4.42 -19.59 1.50
C PRO A 225 5.45 -20.70 1.79
N TYR A 226 6.68 -20.55 1.33
CA TYR A 226 7.75 -21.55 1.41
C TYR A 226 9.06 -21.02 2.01
N SER A 227 9.11 -19.75 2.38
CA SER A 227 10.30 -19.06 2.88
C SER A 227 9.93 -18.19 4.07
N GLY A 228 10.48 -18.54 5.25
CA GLY A 228 10.36 -17.71 6.44
C GLY A 228 11.26 -16.47 6.35
N LEU A 229 11.00 -15.45 7.17
CA LEU A 229 11.83 -14.24 7.18
C LEU A 229 13.31 -14.54 7.46
N HIS A 230 13.60 -15.49 8.35
CA HIS A 230 14.97 -15.93 8.68
C HIS A 230 15.76 -16.47 7.50
N GLU A 231 15.08 -17.05 6.49
CA GLU A 231 15.73 -17.57 5.28
C GLU A 231 16.03 -16.46 4.27
N LEU A 232 15.38 -15.30 4.42
CA LEU A 232 15.42 -14.18 3.49
C LEU A 232 16.35 -13.05 3.94
N MET A 233 16.77 -13.09 5.20
CA MET A 233 17.59 -12.06 5.83
C MET A 233 18.96 -12.64 6.18
N GLY A 234 20.02 -11.87 5.96
CA GLY A 234 21.37 -12.30 6.29
C GLY A 234 21.60 -12.45 7.80
N ASN A 235 21.11 -11.47 8.58
CA ASN A 235 21.12 -11.50 10.04
C ASN A 235 19.84 -10.86 10.59
N PRO A 236 18.78 -11.64 10.85
CA PRO A 236 17.49 -11.13 11.33
C PRO A 236 17.60 -10.26 12.60
N GLY A 237 18.51 -10.59 13.50
CA GLY A 237 18.68 -9.88 14.78
C GLY A 237 19.24 -8.46 14.66
N ASP A 238 19.83 -8.11 13.51
CA ASP A 238 20.35 -6.75 13.26
C ASP A 238 19.29 -5.82 12.66
N VAL A 239 18.16 -6.39 12.19
CA VAL A 239 17.15 -5.68 11.40
C VAL A 239 15.78 -5.71 12.07
N LEU A 240 15.42 -6.81 12.73
CA LEU A 240 14.14 -6.95 13.44
C LEU A 240 14.25 -6.39 14.85
N ASP A 241 13.38 -5.43 15.18
CA ASP A 241 13.21 -4.98 16.56
C ASP A 241 12.33 -5.98 17.35
N LEU A 242 11.34 -6.57 16.67
CA LEU A 242 10.44 -7.57 17.24
C LEU A 242 10.17 -8.67 16.21
N GLU A 243 10.00 -9.90 16.69
CA GLU A 243 9.47 -11.00 15.90
C GLU A 243 8.31 -11.66 16.67
N VAL A 244 7.17 -11.84 16.01
CA VAL A 244 5.95 -12.28 16.70
C VAL A 244 5.08 -13.21 15.87
N ASN A 245 4.50 -14.21 16.54
CA ASN A 245 3.43 -15.03 16.00
C ASN A 245 2.05 -14.41 16.34
N THR A 246 1.41 -13.81 15.34
CA THR A 246 0.10 -13.16 15.47
C THR A 246 -1.09 -14.11 15.31
N ILE A 247 -0.84 -15.37 14.94
CA ILE A 247 -1.87 -16.40 14.74
C ILE A 247 -1.47 -17.66 15.53
N PRO A 248 -1.42 -17.56 16.87
CA PRO A 248 -1.08 -18.71 17.70
C PRO A 248 -2.11 -19.83 17.53
N ASN A 249 -1.65 -21.08 17.62
CA ASN A 249 -2.50 -22.28 17.46
C ASN A 249 -3.26 -22.32 16.13
N GLN A 250 -2.63 -21.87 15.03
CA GLN A 250 -3.21 -21.95 13.69
C GLN A 250 -3.72 -23.37 13.39
N GLY A 251 -4.97 -23.48 12.92
CA GLY A 251 -5.61 -24.76 12.60
C GLY A 251 -5.16 -25.37 11.26
N THR A 252 -4.34 -24.66 10.50
CA THR A 252 -3.80 -25.08 9.21
C THR A 252 -2.28 -25.23 9.30
N LYS A 253 -1.68 -26.05 8.43
CA LYS A 253 -0.20 -26.21 8.39
C LYS A 253 0.52 -24.91 7.99
N THR A 254 -0.11 -24.11 7.13
CA THR A 254 0.41 -22.84 6.61
C THR A 254 -0.68 -21.77 6.68
N VAL A 255 -0.24 -20.52 6.82
CA VAL A 255 -1.09 -19.33 6.64
C VAL A 255 -0.57 -18.62 5.39
N ARG A 256 -1.44 -18.33 4.43
CA ARG A 256 -1.02 -17.63 3.21
C ARG A 256 -0.74 -16.17 3.51
N THR A 257 0.12 -15.53 2.71
CA THR A 257 0.48 -14.12 2.90
C THR A 257 -0.75 -13.20 2.93
N GLU A 258 -1.74 -13.40 2.04
CA GLU A 258 -2.96 -12.59 2.04
C GLU A 258 -3.83 -12.78 3.30
N GLU A 259 -3.78 -13.95 3.94
CA GLU A 259 -4.46 -14.27 5.20
C GLU A 259 -3.69 -13.66 6.38
N ALA A 260 -2.36 -13.80 6.38
CA ALA A 260 -1.47 -13.29 7.41
C ALA A 260 -1.50 -11.76 7.51
N VAL A 261 -1.53 -11.06 6.37
CA VAL A 261 -1.67 -9.60 6.32
C VAL A 261 -2.97 -9.16 6.99
N LEU A 262 -4.10 -9.76 6.63
CA LEU A 262 -5.41 -9.43 7.19
C LEU A 262 -5.44 -9.67 8.71
N ALA A 263 -5.01 -10.85 9.15
CA ALA A 263 -5.02 -11.25 10.56
C ALA A 263 -4.09 -10.38 11.41
N THR A 264 -2.85 -10.17 10.95
CA THR A 264 -1.85 -9.39 11.68
C THR A 264 -2.25 -7.93 11.81
N LEU A 265 -2.70 -7.30 10.71
CA LEU A 265 -3.13 -5.91 10.76
C LEU A 265 -4.36 -5.72 11.66
N SER A 266 -5.26 -6.71 11.72
CA SER A 266 -6.38 -6.70 12.67
C SER A 266 -5.90 -6.72 14.12
N VAL A 267 -4.98 -7.61 14.47
CA VAL A 267 -4.39 -7.68 15.81
C VAL A 267 -3.68 -6.37 16.16
N PHE A 268 -2.84 -5.86 15.27
CA PHE A 268 -2.07 -4.65 15.53
C PHE A 268 -2.98 -3.42 15.62
N ASN A 269 -4.05 -3.35 14.83
CA ASN A 269 -5.03 -2.27 14.93
C ASN A 269 -5.59 -2.15 16.35
N LEU A 270 -5.92 -3.28 17.00
CA LEU A 270 -6.41 -3.30 18.39
C LEU A 270 -5.35 -2.85 19.40
N LEU A 271 -4.06 -3.00 19.09
CA LEU A 271 -2.95 -2.62 19.98
C LEU A 271 -2.49 -1.17 19.77
N MET A 272 -2.76 -0.60 18.59
CA MET A 272 -2.40 0.77 18.22
C MET A 272 -3.41 1.82 18.72
N ASP A 273 -4.64 1.41 19.06
CA ASP A 273 -5.62 2.24 19.76
C ASP A 273 -5.13 2.62 21.17
#